data_AF-A0A948YC57-F1
#
_entry.id   AF-A0A948YC57-F1
#
_cell.length_a   1.000
_cell.length_b   1.000
_cell.length_c   1.000
_cell.angle_alpha   90.00
_cell.angle_beta   90.00
_cell.angle_gamma   90.00
#
_symmetry.space_group_name_H-M   'P 1'
#
loop_
_entity.id
_entity.type
_entity.pdbx_description
1 polymer ?
#
loop_
_entity_poly.entity_id
_entity_poly.type
_entity_poly.pdbx_seq_one_letter_code
_entity_poly.pdbx_strand_id
1 'polypeptide(L)'
;AKTLSQELATDNITVNNIATGLFLTERIKQLYDTEEKMKKVITNIPMGRLGNPEELAALVAFLASEKASYITGATIQIDGGLCRSLL
;
A
#
# COMPACT_ATOMS: atom_id res chain seq x y z
N ALA A 1 -5.05 -12.74 -0.20
CA ALA A 1 -4.88 -12.95 -1.64
C ALA A 1 -4.76 -14.43 -2.03
N LYS A 2 -3.60 -15.09 -1.80
CA LYS A 2 -3.23 -16.40 -2.39
C LYS A 2 -4.32 -17.49 -2.51
N THR A 3 -5.00 -17.84 -1.42
CA THR A 3 -6.03 -18.90 -1.45
C THR A 3 -7.27 -18.41 -2.21
N LEU A 4 -7.86 -17.29 -1.78
CA LEU A 4 -9.07 -16.73 -2.39
C LEU A 4 -8.90 -16.39 -3.88
N SER A 5 -7.72 -15.97 -4.31
CA SER A 5 -7.47 -15.69 -5.72
C SER A 5 -7.56 -16.93 -6.60
N GLN A 6 -7.32 -18.13 -6.06
CA GLN A 6 -7.48 -19.38 -6.79
C GLN A 6 -8.94 -19.85 -6.75
N GLU A 7 -9.59 -19.74 -5.58
CA GLU A 7 -10.98 -20.18 -5.38
C GLU A 7 -11.99 -19.34 -6.17
N LEU A 8 -11.77 -18.03 -6.30
CA LEU A 8 -12.74 -17.09 -6.86
C LEU A 8 -12.42 -16.65 -8.30
N ALA A 9 -11.29 -17.08 -8.88
CA ALA A 9 -10.91 -16.68 -10.24
C ALA A 9 -11.91 -17.15 -11.30
N THR A 10 -12.51 -18.33 -11.14
CA THR A 10 -13.52 -18.87 -12.07
C THR A 10 -14.82 -18.08 -12.04
N ASP A 11 -15.07 -17.33 -10.96
CA ASP A 11 -16.20 -16.41 -10.83
C ASP A 11 -15.87 -15.00 -11.34
N ASN A 12 -14.72 -14.83 -12.00
CA ASN A 12 -14.18 -13.55 -12.47
C ASN A 12 -13.92 -12.53 -11.33
N ILE A 13 -13.59 -13.00 -10.13
CA ILE A 13 -13.25 -12.15 -8.99
C ILE A 13 -11.73 -12.13 -8.78
N THR A 14 -11.12 -10.95 -8.91
CA THR A 14 -9.70 -10.74 -8.60
C THR A 14 -9.50 -10.39 -7.12
N VAL A 15 -8.51 -10.99 -6.46
CA VAL A 15 -8.21 -10.74 -5.05
C VAL A 15 -6.74 -10.36 -4.88
N ASN A 16 -6.47 -9.13 -4.48
CA ASN A 16 -5.12 -8.63 -4.24
C ASN A 16 -4.98 -8.01 -2.85
N ASN A 17 -3.74 -7.93 -2.38
CA ASN A 17 -3.36 -7.26 -1.14
C ASN A 17 -2.59 -5.97 -1.46
N ILE A 18 -2.74 -4.94 -0.63
CA ILE A 18 -1.89 -3.74 -0.68
C ILE A 18 -1.07 -3.70 0.61
N ALA A 19 0.26 -3.75 0.48
CA ALA A 19 1.20 -3.56 1.58
C ALA A 19 1.59 -2.07 1.63
N THR A 20 0.96 -1.33 2.54
CA THR A 20 1.15 0.13 2.65
C THR A 20 2.34 0.48 3.54
N GLY A 21 3.03 1.56 3.17
CA GLY A 21 3.92 2.27 4.09
C GLY A 21 3.17 3.28 4.95
N LEU A 22 3.85 4.38 5.26
CA LEU A 22 3.29 5.44 6.08
C LEU A 22 2.67 6.52 5.19
N PHE A 23 1.36 6.75 5.37
CA PHE A 23 0.60 7.76 4.65
C PHE A 23 0.14 8.88 5.59
N LEU A 24 0.01 10.09 5.06
CA LEU A 24 -0.46 11.26 5.80
C LEU A 24 -1.94 11.12 6.18
N THR A 25 -2.20 10.40 7.26
CA THR A 25 -3.52 10.17 7.84
C THR A 25 -3.58 10.71 9.26
N GLU A 26 -4.79 10.93 9.77
CA GLU A 26 -4.97 11.40 11.15
C GLU A 26 -4.34 10.43 12.17
N ARG A 27 -4.43 9.13 11.91
CA ARG A 27 -3.79 8.09 12.73
C ARG A 27 -2.28 8.26 12.84
N ILE A 28 -1.60 8.60 11.73
CA ILE A 28 -0.15 8.83 11.71
C ILE A 28 0.22 10.09 12.46
N LYS A 29 -0.58 11.16 12.37
CA LYS A 29 -0.39 12.39 13.16
C LYS A 29 -0.53 12.13 14.66
N GLN A 30 -1.48 11.29 15.06
CA GLN A 30 -1.67 10.90 16.47
C GLN A 30 -0.53 10.00 17.00
N LEU A 31 0.01 9.12 16.15
CA LEU A 31 1.14 8.25 16.53
C LEU A 31 2.45 9.02 16.69
N TYR A 32 2.65 10.03 15.84
CA TYR A 32 3.85 10.87 15.82
C TYR A 32 3.43 12.32 16.09
N ASP A 33 2.98 12.53 17.31
CA ASP A 33 2.40 13.77 17.85
C ASP A 33 3.38 14.94 17.99
N THR A 34 4.68 14.72 17.78
CA THR A 34 5.70 15.77 17.77
C THR A 34 6.45 15.81 16.44
N GLU A 35 6.92 17.01 16.06
CA GLU A 35 7.73 17.17 14.84
C GLU A 35 8.99 16.30 14.86
N GLU A 36 9.63 16.15 16.02
CA GLU A 36 10.84 15.34 16.16
C GLU A 36 10.57 13.86 15.88
N LYS A 37 9.48 13.32 16.45
CA LYS A 37 9.05 11.94 16.18
C LYS A 37 8.71 11.75 14.70
N MET A 38 7.97 12.70 14.11
CA MET A 38 7.62 12.66 12.70
C MET A 38 8.87 12.67 11.80
N LYS A 39 9.80 13.59 12.04
CA LYS A 39 11.07 13.69 11.30
C LYS A 39 11.88 12.40 11.40
N LYS A 40 12.01 11.81 12.60
CA LYS A 40 12.75 10.56 12.82
C LYS A 40 12.18 9.38 12.05
N VAL A 41 10.86 9.35 11.83
CA VAL A 41 10.23 8.28 11.06
C VAL A 41 10.37 8.52 9.57
N ILE A 42 10.19 9.76 9.11
CA ILE A 42 10.39 10.14 7.71
C ILE A 42 11.81 9.82 7.24
N THR A 43 12.84 10.00 8.08
CA THR A 43 14.23 9.66 7.71
C THR A 43 14.46 8.18 7.42
N ASN A 44 13.57 7.28 7.87
CA ASN A 44 13.66 5.86 7.57
C ASN A 44 13.01 5.49 6.23
N ILE A 45 12.23 6.39 5.63
CA ILE A 45 11.59 6.20 4.33
C ILE A 45 12.58 6.66 3.25
N PRO A 46 13.05 5.80 2.33
CA PRO A 46 14.00 6.21 1.30
C PRO A 46 13.53 7.38 0.42
N MET A 47 12.24 7.47 0.11
CA MET A 47 11.68 8.64 -0.60
C MET A 47 11.62 9.93 0.24
N GLY A 48 11.96 9.88 1.54
CA GLY A 48 12.10 11.05 2.40
C GLY A 48 10.79 11.76 2.74
N ARG A 49 9.63 11.10 2.55
CA ARG A 49 8.30 11.68 2.85
C ARG A 49 7.28 10.60 3.17
N LEU A 50 6.19 11.02 3.81
CA LEU A 50 4.96 10.22 3.87
C LEU A 50 4.31 10.14 2.48
N GLY A 51 3.61 9.05 2.22
CA GLY A 51 2.71 8.95 1.07
C GLY A 51 1.49 9.86 1.26
N ASN A 52 0.98 10.42 0.17
CA ASN A 52 -0.31 11.09 0.15
C ASN A 52 -1.42 10.06 -0.03
N PRO A 53 -2.56 10.16 0.68
CA PRO A 53 -3.68 9.22 0.52
C PRO A 53 -4.13 9.03 -0.94
N GLU A 54 -4.01 10.06 -1.77
CA GLU A 54 -4.35 10.04 -3.19
C GLU A 54 -3.46 9.09 -4.00
N GLU A 55 -2.20 8.88 -3.60
CA GLU A 55 -1.30 7.92 -4.24
C GLU A 55 -1.74 6.48 -3.97
N LEU A 56 -2.20 6.20 -2.74
CA LEU A 56 -2.82 4.92 -2.40
C LEU A 56 -4.15 4.74 -3.13
N ALA A 57 -4.98 5.78 -3.20
CA ALA A 57 -6.25 5.75 -3.91
C ALA A 57 -6.06 5.45 -5.40
N ALA A 58 -5.03 6.02 -6.03
CA ALA A 58 -4.70 5.74 -7.43
C ALA A 58 -4.35 4.25 -7.67
N LEU A 59 -3.58 3.63 -6.77
CA LEU A 59 -3.29 2.19 -6.86
C LEU A 59 -4.55 1.35 -6.66
N VAL A 60 -5.39 1.69 -5.67
CA VAL A 60 -6.67 0.99 -5.43
C VAL A 60 -7.57 1.11 -6.68
N ALA A 61 -7.69 2.31 -7.25
CA ALA A 61 -8.49 2.55 -8.44
C ALA A 61 -7.97 1.75 -9.65
N PHE A 62 -6.64 1.66 -9.82
CA PHE A 62 -6.04 0.81 -10.85
C PHE A 62 -6.40 -0.66 -10.64
N LEU A 63 -6.24 -1.19 -9.42
CA LEU A 63 -6.53 -2.60 -9.11
C LEU A 63 -8.01 -2.95 -9.23
N ALA A 64 -8.90 -1.99 -9.01
CA ALA A 64 -10.33 -2.16 -9.21
C ALA A 64 -10.78 -1.97 -10.68
N SER A 65 -9.88 -1.55 -11.57
CA SER A 65 -10.20 -1.29 -12.98
C SER A 65 -9.96 -2.52 -13.87
N GLU A 66 -10.58 -2.53 -15.05
CA GLU A 66 -10.34 -3.56 -16.07
C GLU A 66 -8.87 -3.66 -16.51
N LYS A 67 -8.08 -2.60 -16.33
CA LYS A 67 -6.65 -2.59 -16.65
C LYS A 67 -5.85 -3.57 -15.79
N ALA A 68 -6.36 -3.92 -14.61
CA ALA A 68 -5.77 -4.90 -13.71
C ALA A 68 -6.46 -6.27 -13.76
N SER A 69 -7.28 -6.55 -14.79
CA SER A 69 -8.07 -7.78 -14.93
C SER A 69 -7.28 -9.09 -14.87
N TYR A 70 -5.96 -9.05 -15.10
CA TYR A 70 -5.08 -10.22 -14.99
C TYR A 70 -4.17 -10.21 -13.75
N ILE A 71 -4.43 -9.31 -12.80
CA ILE A 71 -3.72 -9.21 -11.53
C ILE A 71 -4.62 -9.78 -10.45
N THR A 72 -4.31 -10.98 -9.97
CA THR A 72 -4.96 -11.61 -8.82
C THR A 72 -3.93 -12.40 -8.03
N GLY A 73 -4.11 -12.53 -6.73
CA GLY A 73 -3.17 -13.24 -5.86
C GLY A 73 -1.92 -12.45 -5.47
N ALA A 74 -1.79 -11.20 -5.93
CA ALA A 74 -0.62 -10.38 -5.70
C ALA A 74 -0.68 -9.61 -4.36
N THR A 75 0.49 -9.36 -3.77
CA THR A 75 0.69 -8.32 -2.76
C THR A 75 1.48 -7.19 -3.38
N ILE A 76 0.88 -6.01 -3.50
CA ILE A 76 1.53 -4.85 -4.11
C ILE A 76 1.92 -3.88 -3.01
N GLN A 77 3.21 -3.55 -2.96
CA GLN A 77 3.75 -2.64 -1.97
C GLN A 77 3.75 -1.19 -2.48
N ILE A 78 3.35 -0.28 -1.59
CA ILE A 78 3.34 1.16 -1.82
C ILE A 78 3.79 1.87 -0.53
N ASP A 79 5.10 1.98 -0.35
CA ASP A 79 5.68 2.38 0.94
C ASP A 79 6.89 3.32 0.83
N GLY A 80 7.19 3.84 -0.36
CA GLY A 80 8.35 4.70 -0.58
C GLY A 80 9.70 4.02 -0.31
N GLY A 81 9.75 2.68 -0.38
CA GLY A 81 10.95 1.86 -0.18
C GLY A 81 11.23 1.49 1.28
N LEU A 82 10.24 1.65 2.17
CA LEU A 82 10.41 1.42 3.60
C LEU A 82 10.74 -0.06 3.93
N CYS A 83 10.05 -1.00 3.29
CA CYS A 83 10.31 -2.43 3.42
C CYS A 83 11.61 -2.80 2.71
N ARG A 84 12.45 -3.60 3.38
CA ARG A 84 13.79 -4.00 2.92
C ARG A 84 13.86 -5.45 2.47
N SER A 85 12.75 -6.18 2.45
CA SER A 85 12.68 -7.58 2.05
C SER A 85 11.98 -7.76 0.70
N LEU A 86 12.16 -8.92 0.11
CA LEU A 86 11.34 -9.39 -1.01
C LEU A 86 9.94 -9.75 -0.50
N LEU A 87 8.92 -9.54 -1.34
CA LEU A 87 7.51 -9.88 -1.10
C LEU A 87 7.16 -11.27 -1.66
#